data_AF-A0A4P6JLG5-F1
#
_entry.id   AF-A0A4P6JLG5-F1
#
_cell.length_a   1.000
_cell.length_b   1.000
_cell.length_c   1.000
_cell.angle_alpha   90.00
_cell.angle_beta   90.00
_cell.angle_gamma   90.00
#
_symmetry.space_group_name_H-M   'P 1'
#
loop_
_entity.id
_entity.type
_entity.pdbx_description
1 polymer ?
#
loop_
_entity_poly.entity_id
_entity_poly.type
_entity_poly.pdbx_seq_one_letter_code
_entity_poly.pdbx_strand_id
1 'polypeptide(L)' 'MTNYRVRADKQLLYRGKNGAKARQIFLEAGRQEAYFQARIFLLIDGRKQAMLGPKCVPCRRIL' A
#
# COMPACT_ATOMS: atom_id res chain seq x y z
N MET A 1 10.54 -6.08 -19.17
CA MET A 1 9.81 -6.92 -18.18
C MET A 1 9.31 -6.02 -17.07
N THR A 2 8.01 -6.03 -16.81
CA THR A 2 7.36 -5.13 -15.84
C THR A 2 7.67 -5.52 -14.40
N ASN A 3 8.16 -4.57 -13.61
CA ASN A 3 8.49 -4.75 -12.21
C ASN A 3 7.48 -4.04 -11.31
N TYR A 4 6.75 -4.83 -10.54
CA TYR A 4 5.78 -4.32 -9.58
C TYR A 4 6.43 -4.16 -8.21
N ARG A 5 6.13 -3.06 -7.54
CA ARG A 5 6.56 -2.76 -6.17
C ARG A 5 5.40 -2.19 -5.38
N VAL A 6 5.21 -2.64 -4.15
CA VAL A 6 4.25 -2.06 -3.20
C VAL A 6 5.01 -1.52 -2.02
N ARG A 7 4.82 -0.25 -1.69
CA ARG A 7 5.44 0.40 -0.53
C ARG A 7 4.38 0.99 0.38
N ALA A 8 4.53 0.82 1.68
CA ALA A 8 3.83 1.60 2.68
C ALA A 8 4.86 2.55 3.31
N ASP A 9 4.82 3.83 2.91
CA ASP A 9 5.82 4.82 3.30
C ASP A 9 7.27 4.33 3.06
N LYS A 10 8.07 4.18 4.10
CA LYS A 10 9.45 3.63 4.04
C LYS A 10 9.49 2.11 3.86
N GLN A 11 8.44 1.37 4.20
CA GLN A 11 8.43 -0.10 4.17
C GLN A 11 8.13 -0.65 2.78
N LEU A 12 8.89 -1.66 2.35
CA LEU A 12 8.64 -2.42 1.13
C LEU A 12 7.79 -3.65 1.47
N LEU A 13 6.56 -3.70 0.95
CA LEU A 13 5.63 -4.81 1.18
C LEU A 13 5.74 -5.89 0.10
N TYR A 14 6.07 -5.49 -1.14
CA TYR A 14 6.20 -6.41 -2.25
C TYR A 14 7.17 -5.90 -3.32
N ARG A 15 7.90 -6.84 -3.94
CA ARG A 15 8.68 -6.63 -5.16
C ARG A 15 8.61 -7.90 -6.00
N GLY A 16 8.20 -7.78 -7.26
CA GLY A 16 8.16 -8.94 -8.17
C GLY A 16 7.59 -8.61 -9.54
N LYS A 17 7.44 -9.63 -10.38
CA LYS A 17 6.89 -9.52 -11.74
C LYS A 17 5.39 -9.84 -11.80
N ASN A 18 4.79 -10.33 -10.72
CA ASN A 18 3.37 -10.70 -10.67
C ASN A 18 2.51 -9.50 -10.26
N GLY A 19 1.81 -8.92 -11.24
CA GLY A 19 0.94 -7.76 -11.03
C GLY A 19 -0.31 -8.07 -10.21
N ALA A 20 -0.90 -9.27 -10.34
CA ALA A 20 -2.07 -9.68 -9.57
C ALA A 20 -1.73 -9.75 -8.07
N LYS A 21 -0.58 -10.35 -7.74
CA LYS A 21 -0.07 -10.42 -6.36
C LYS A 21 0.23 -9.03 -5.80
N ALA A 22 0.84 -8.15 -6.60
CA ALA A 22 1.09 -6.76 -6.19
C ALA A 22 -0.22 -6.00 -5.88
N ARG A 23 -1.24 -6.16 -6.72
CA ARG A 23 -2.56 -5.54 -6.50
C ARG A 23 -3.23 -6.07 -5.23
N GLN A 24 -3.14 -7.38 -4.99
CA GLN A 24 -3.68 -7.99 -3.77
C GLN A 24 -3.03 -7.38 -2.51
N ILE A 25 -1.69 -7.39 -2.46
CA ILE A 25 -0.95 -6.85 -1.31
C ILE A 25 -1.23 -5.35 -1.12
N PHE A 26 -1.36 -4.59 -2.20
CA PHE A 26 -1.71 -3.17 -2.15
C PHE A 26 -3.07 -2.93 -1.49
N LEU A 27 -4.10 -3.72 -1.85
CA LEU A 27 -5.44 -3.61 -1.28
C LEU A 27 -5.50 -4.14 0.18
N GLU A 28 -4.80 -5.23 0.47
CA GLU A 28 -4.68 -5.78 1.83
C GLU A 28 -4.01 -4.77 2.76
N ALA A 29 -2.92 -4.13 2.32
CA ALA A 29 -2.25 -3.09 3.09
C ALA A 29 -3.20 -1.92 3.42
N GLY A 30 -4.08 -1.51 2.49
CA GLY A 30 -5.08 -0.47 2.74
C GLY A 30 -6.23 -0.84 3.69
N ARG A 31 -6.26 -2.11 4.13
CA ARG A 31 -7.22 -2.63 5.12
C ARG A 31 -6.57 -2.95 6.46
N GLN A 32 -5.24 -3.04 6.53
CA GLN A 32 -4.54 -3.27 7.79
C GLN A 32 -4.42 -1.98 8.58
N GLU A 33 -4.84 -2.02 9.85
CA GLU A 33 -4.78 -0.88 10.77
C GLU A 33 -3.36 -0.33 10.93
N ALA A 34 -2.35 -1.21 10.88
CA ALA A 34 -0.93 -0.85 10.93
C ALA A 34 -0.50 0.16 9.84
N TYR A 35 -1.21 0.21 8.71
CA TYR A 35 -0.90 1.10 7.59
C TYR A 35 -1.95 2.20 7.39
N PHE A 36 -2.93 2.35 8.29
CA PHE A 36 -3.95 3.38 8.15
C PHE A 36 -3.39 4.79 8.20
N GLN A 37 -2.27 5.01 8.90
CA GLN A 37 -1.57 6.29 8.90
C GLN A 37 -0.49 6.39 7.81
N ALA A 38 -0.24 5.31 7.06
CA ALA A 38 0.78 5.27 6.03
C ALA A 38 0.20 5.58 4.64
N ARG A 39 1.02 6.20 3.79
CA ARG A 39 0.73 6.28 2.35
C ARG A 39 1.21 5.01 1.67
N ILE A 40 0.30 4.30 1.03
CA ILE A 40 0.62 3.06 0.33
C ILE A 40 0.70 3.36 -1.17
N PHE A 41 1.79 2.97 -1.82
CA PHE A 41 2.05 3.19 -3.23
C PHE A 41 2.17 1.87 -3.98
N LEU A 42 1.47 1.75 -5.11
CA LEU A 42 1.72 0.73 -6.13
C LEU A 42 2.57 1.36 -7.23
N LEU A 43 3.75 0.79 -7.43
CA LEU A 43 4.73 1.19 -8.43
C LEU A 43 4.83 0.12 -9.51
N ILE A 44 4.84 0.54 -10.78
CA ILE A 44 5.09 -0.29 -11.95
C ILE A 44 6.30 0.28 -12.68
N ASP A 45 7.36 -0.51 -12.79
CA ASP A 45 8.66 -0.09 -13.36
C ASP A 45 9.19 1.22 -12.74
N GLY A 46 8.98 1.38 -11.44
CA GLY A 46 9.39 2.58 -10.69
C GLY A 46 8.46 3.77 -10.83
N ARG A 47 7.43 3.70 -11.68
CA ARG A 47 6.41 4.75 -11.84
C ARG A 47 5.23 4.51 -10.91
N LYS A 48 4.73 5.55 -10.24
CA LYS A 48 3.53 5.48 -9.40
C LYS A 48 2.31 5.23 -10.28
N GLN A 49 1.58 4.16 -10.00
CA GLN A 49 0.31 3.87 -10.64
C GLN A 49 -0.88 4.19 -9.74
N ALA A 50 -0.82 3.76 -8.48
CA ALA A 50 -1.88 4.01 -7.53
C ALA A 50 -1.31 4.40 -6.17
N MET A 51 -2.09 5.18 -5.43
CA MET A 51 -1.80 5.58 -4.07
C MET A 51 -3.06 5.40 -3.22
N LEU A 52 -2.91 4.77 -2.06
CA LEU A 52 -3.89 4.85 -0.99
C LEU A 52 -3.36 5.86 0.03
N GLY A 53 -4.15 6.90 0.26
CA GLY A 53 -3.89 7.85 1.33
C GLY A 53 -4.16 7.22 2.70
N PRO A 54 -3.61 7.82 3.77
CA PRO A 54 -3.95 7.40 5.12
C PRO A 54 -5.46 7.52 5.32
N LYS A 55 -6.05 6.48 5.91
CA LYS A 55 -7.43 6.54 6.36
C LYS A 55 -7.46 7.33 7.66
N CYS A 56 -8.28 8.37 7.71
CA CYS A 56 -8.67 8.99 8.98
C CYS A 56 -9.38 7.91 9.80
N VAL A 57 -8.65 7.25 10.70
CA VAL A 57 -9.28 6.48 11.77
C VAL A 57 -9.94 7.51 12.68
N PRO A 58 -11.27 7.50 12.84
CA PRO A 58 -11.88 8.30 13.89
C PRO A 58 -11.23 7.84 15.19
N CYS A 59 -10.57 8.78 15.88
CA CYS A 59 -10.06 8.53 17.23
C CYS A 59 -11.24 7.96 18.01
N ARG A 60 -11.19 6.67 18.36
CA ARG A 60 -12.15 6.08 19.28
C ARG A 60 -12.05 6.92 20.55
N ARG A 61 -13.04 7.79 20.74
CA ARG A 61 -13.28 8.54 21.97
C ARG A 61 -13.50 7.48 23.03
N ILE A 62 -12.46 7.21 23.81
CA ILE A 62 -12.57 6.43 25.03
C ILE A 62 -13.46 7.30 25.95
N LEU A 63 -14.74 6.93 26.01
CA LEU A 63 -15.69 7.40 27.03
C LEU A 63 -15.56 6.49 28.24
#